data_AF-A0AAN1PT20-F1
#
_entry.id   AF-A0AAN1PT20-F1
#
_cell.length_a   1.000
_cell.length_b   1.000
_cell.length_c   1.000
_cell.angle_alpha   90.00
_cell.angle_beta   90.00
_cell.angle_gamma   90.00
#
_symmetry.space_group_name_H-M   'P 1'
#
loop_
_entity.id
_entity.type
_entity.pdbx_description
1 polymer ?
#
loop_
_entity_poly.entity_id
_entity_poly.type
_entity_poly.pdbx_seq_one_letter_code
_entity_poly.pdbx_strand_id
1 'polypeptide(L)'
;MAEPLGNTTITSFNTAKKIVQQHVYTTTELRKTLYSDATFNAKKDVSLPGGFNTTQYKNRLKRWEAEHVVPAENFGQTFIE
;
A
#
# COMPACT_ATOMS: atom_id res chain seq x y z
N MET A 1 -29.54 -15.22 -8.52
CA MET A 1 -28.58 -14.19 -8.97
C MET A 1 -27.25 -14.50 -8.33
N ALA A 2 -26.14 -14.46 -9.08
CA ALA A 2 -24.82 -14.70 -8.50
C ALA A 2 -24.39 -13.47 -7.68
N GLU A 3 -23.89 -13.71 -6.47
CA GLU A 3 -23.34 -12.65 -5.62
C GLU A 3 -21.99 -12.17 -6.17
N PRO A 4 -21.69 -10.86 -6.11
CA PRO A 4 -20.40 -10.36 -6.54
C PRO A 4 -19.30 -10.92 -5.64
N LEU A 5 -18.31 -11.61 -6.23
CA LEU A 5 -17.16 -12.21 -5.52
C LEU A 5 -16.11 -11.17 -5.06
N GLY A 6 -16.40 -9.88 -5.16
CA GLY A 6 -15.43 -8.82 -4.96
C GLY A 6 -16.05 -7.51 -4.49
N ASN A 7 -15.18 -6.53 -4.30
CA ASN A 7 -15.54 -5.20 -3.84
C ASN A 7 -16.41 -4.46 -4.86
N THR A 8 -17.64 -4.12 -4.48
CA THR A 8 -18.61 -3.37 -5.30
C THR A 8 -18.79 -1.92 -4.86
N THR A 9 -18.16 -1.51 -3.76
CA THR A 9 -18.39 -0.19 -3.12
C THR A 9 -17.23 0.78 -3.33
N ILE A 10 -15.99 0.28 -3.39
CA ILE A 10 -14.81 1.11 -3.65
C ILE A 10 -14.45 1.04 -5.13
N THR A 11 -14.88 2.05 -5.87
CA THR A 11 -14.80 2.09 -7.34
C THR A 11 -13.47 2.61 -7.89
N SER A 12 -12.56 3.08 -7.05
CA SER A 12 -11.24 3.54 -7.51
C SER A 12 -10.11 3.17 -6.55
N PHE A 13 -8.94 2.85 -7.11
CA PHE A 13 -7.72 2.58 -6.34
C PHE A 13 -7.30 3.77 -5.48
N ASN A 14 -7.54 5.00 -5.93
CA ASN A 14 -7.21 6.19 -5.15
C ASN A 14 -8.08 6.31 -3.89
N THR A 15 -9.37 5.99 -4.00
CA THR A 15 -10.28 5.90 -2.84
C THR A 15 -9.82 4.81 -1.88
N ALA A 16 -9.48 3.62 -2.38
CA ALA A 16 -8.96 2.53 -1.56
C ALA A 16 -7.72 2.95 -0.74
N LYS A 17 -6.74 3.61 -1.39
CA LYS A 17 -5.54 4.13 -0.71
C LYS A 17 -5.86 5.14 0.40
N LYS A 18 -6.85 6.02 0.18
CA LYS A 18 -7.28 6.98 1.20
C LYS A 18 -7.92 6.28 2.39
N ILE A 19 -8.80 5.30 2.14
CA ILE A 19 -9.47 4.51 3.18
C ILE A 19 -8.44 3.80 4.06
N VAL A 20 -7.46 3.13 3.47
CA VAL A 20 -6.38 2.46 4.23
C VAL A 20 -5.65 3.45 5.14
N GLN A 21 -5.30 4.63 4.63
CA GLN A 21 -4.59 5.65 5.40
C GLN A 21 -5.44 6.27 6.52
N GLN A 22 -6.75 6.43 6.31
CA GLN A 22 -7.65 7.11 7.26
C GLN A 22 -8.30 6.17 8.28
N HIS A 23 -8.52 4.91 7.92
CA HIS A 23 -9.33 3.98 8.71
C HIS A 23 -8.57 2.73 9.17
N VAL A 24 -7.46 2.37 8.52
CA VAL A 24 -6.62 1.23 8.94
C VAL A 24 -5.41 1.72 9.71
N TYR A 25 -4.65 2.67 9.16
CA TYR A 25 -3.45 3.23 9.79
C TYR A 25 -3.75 4.44 10.68
N THR A 26 -4.69 4.26 11.61
CA THR A 26 -5.25 5.32 12.46
C THR A 26 -4.30 5.76 13.58
N THR A 27 -3.49 4.85 14.11
CA THR A 27 -2.54 5.13 15.21
C THR A 27 -1.09 4.97 14.76
N THR A 28 -0.16 5.48 15.58
CA THR A 28 1.28 5.39 15.29
C THR A 28 1.78 3.95 15.38
N GLU A 29 1.21 3.13 16.26
CA GLU A 29 1.62 1.72 16.41
C GLU A 29 1.26 0.88 15.19
N LEU A 30 0.15 1.22 14.52
CA LEU A 30 -0.32 0.53 13.32
C LEU A 30 0.46 0.95 12.06
N ARG A 31 1.14 2.10 12.06
CA ARG A 31 1.89 2.61 10.90
C ARG A 31 3.24 1.93 10.73
N LYS A 32 3.19 0.67 10.31
CA LYS A 32 4.34 -0.16 9.95
C LYS A 32 4.22 -0.67 8.51
N THR A 33 5.33 -0.76 7.81
CA THR A 33 5.36 -1.35 6.46
C THR A 33 5.18 -2.86 6.53
N LEU A 34 4.53 -3.43 5.51
CA LEU A 34 4.17 -4.85 5.49
C LEU A 34 5.37 -5.81 5.57
N TYR A 35 6.46 -5.49 4.86
CA TYR A 35 7.58 -6.44 4.71
C TYR A 35 8.75 -6.23 5.66
N SER A 36 8.94 -5.02 6.17
CA SER A 36 10.15 -4.64 6.93
C SER A 36 9.87 -4.05 8.30
N ASP A 37 8.59 -3.96 8.69
CA ASP A 37 8.15 -3.32 9.94
C ASP A 37 8.69 -1.90 10.15
N ALA A 38 9.10 -1.22 9.06
CA ALA A 38 9.58 0.14 9.10
C ALA A 38 8.42 1.08 9.47
N THR A 39 8.67 2.02 10.36
CA THR A 39 7.63 2.96 10.78
C THR A 39 7.45 4.07 9.75
N PHE A 40 6.25 4.61 9.64
CA PHE A 40 5.99 5.79 8.81
C PHE A 40 5.03 6.77 9.50
N ASN A 41 5.11 8.04 9.12
CA ASN A 41 4.33 9.10 9.73
C ASN A 41 3.00 9.38 8.98
N ALA A 42 2.16 10.26 9.52
CA ALA A 42 0.90 10.68 8.88
C ALA A 42 1.09 11.34 7.50
N LYS A 43 2.28 11.90 7.23
CA LYS A 43 2.65 12.47 5.92
C LYS A 43 3.17 11.41 4.95
N LYS A 44 3.17 10.13 5.35
CA LYS A 44 3.63 8.98 4.56
C LYS A 44 5.14 8.94 4.36
N ASP A 45 5.90 9.62 5.22
CA ASP A 45 7.35 9.53 5.23
C ASP A 45 7.77 8.29 6.02
N VAL A 46 8.62 7.46 5.41
CA VAL A 46 9.12 6.21 5.99
C VAL A 46 10.44 6.44 6.73
N SER A 47 10.54 5.90 7.94
CA SER A 47 11.75 5.81 8.74
C SER A 47 12.42 4.46 8.52
N LEU A 48 13.55 4.46 7.82
CA LEU A 48 14.29 3.22 7.51
C LEU A 48 14.89 2.60 8.78
N PRO A 49 14.87 1.27 8.92
CA PRO A 49 15.51 0.59 10.04
C PRO A 49 17.03 0.76 9.99
N GLY A 50 17.67 0.71 11.17
CA GLY A 50 19.12 0.75 11.27
C GLY A 50 19.78 -0.36 10.46
N GLY A 51 20.87 -0.03 9.75
CA GLY A 51 21.62 -0.98 8.91
C GLY A 51 21.11 -1.14 7.48
N PHE A 52 19.96 -0.54 7.12
CA PHE A 52 19.50 -0.53 5.73
C PHE A 52 20.39 0.38 4.86
N ASN A 53 20.99 -0.18 3.79
CA ASN A 53 21.82 0.57 2.85
C ASN A 53 21.52 0.15 1.41
N THR A 54 21.38 1.13 0.52
CA THR A 54 21.25 0.90 -0.92
C THR A 54 21.67 2.14 -1.71
N THR A 55 22.21 1.92 -2.90
CA THR A 55 22.53 2.98 -3.86
C THR A 55 21.35 3.33 -4.77
N GLN A 56 20.32 2.47 -4.82
CA GLN A 56 19.22 2.54 -5.77
C GLN A 56 17.96 3.18 -5.15
N TYR A 57 17.13 3.78 -6.00
CA TYR A 57 15.79 4.27 -5.68
C TYR A 57 15.68 5.16 -4.43
N LYS A 58 16.71 5.96 -4.13
CA LYS A 58 16.80 6.79 -2.90
C LYS A 58 15.57 7.68 -2.65
N ASN A 59 14.93 8.17 -3.70
CA ASN A 59 13.74 9.00 -3.61
C ASN A 59 12.47 8.22 -3.20
N ARG A 60 12.42 6.92 -3.45
CA ARG A 60 11.29 6.04 -3.10
C ARG A 60 11.40 5.51 -1.68
N LEU A 61 12.61 5.30 -1.18
CA LEU A 61 12.86 4.76 0.17
C LEU A 61 12.18 5.55 1.29
N LYS A 62 11.99 6.84 1.10
CA LYS A 62 11.38 7.74 2.10
C LYS A 62 9.86 7.81 2.00
N ARG A 63 9.23 7.08 1.08
CA ARG A 63 7.81 7.19 0.77
C ARG A 63 7.10 5.87 1.07
N TRP A 64 5.97 5.95 1.74
CA TRP A 64 5.05 4.83 1.81
C TRP A 64 4.36 4.66 0.46
N GLU A 65 4.31 3.43 -0.03
CA GLU A 65 3.65 3.06 -1.28
C GLU A 65 2.65 1.95 -1.01
N ALA A 66 1.52 1.99 -1.72
CA ALA A 66 0.46 1.02 -1.57
C ALA A 66 0.79 -0.22 -2.40
N GLU A 67 1.03 -1.33 -1.71
CA GLU A 67 1.33 -2.62 -2.31
C GLU A 67 0.04 -3.40 -2.60
N HIS A 68 -0.06 -3.97 -3.80
CA HIS A 68 -1.03 -5.02 -4.09
C HIS A 68 -0.42 -6.36 -3.69
N VAL A 69 -0.89 -6.94 -2.57
CA VAL A 69 -0.38 -8.23 -2.05
C VAL A 69 -0.45 -9.34 -3.10
N VAL A 70 -1.52 -9.34 -3.90
CA VAL A 70 -1.57 -10.11 -5.15
C VAL A 70 -1.46 -9.10 -6.29
N PRO A 71 -0.43 -9.18 -7.16
CA PRO A 71 -0.19 -8.20 -8.20
C PRO A 71 -1.42 -8.01 -9.10
N ALA A 72 -1.72 -6.75 -9.43
CA ALA A 72 -2.83 -6.42 -10.32
C ALA A 72 -2.69 -7.09 -11.70
N GLU A 73 -1.45 -7.27 -12.17
CA GLU A 73 -1.13 -7.99 -13.41
C GLU A 73 -1.68 -9.42 -13.42
N ASN A 74 -1.58 -10.16 -12.30
CA ASN A 74 -2.09 -11.53 -12.22
C ASN A 74 -3.59 -11.62 -12.46
N PHE A 75 -4.35 -10.58 -12.08
CA PHE A 75 -5.78 -10.51 -12.31
C PHE A 75 -6.15 -9.83 -13.64
N GLY A 76 -5.29 -8.93 -14.12
CA GLY A 76 -5.61 -8.01 -15.20
C GLY A 76 -5.08 -8.40 -16.57
N GLN A 77 -4.00 -9.20 -16.63
CA GLN A 77 -3.26 -9.47 -17.88
C GLN A 77 -4.09 -10.14 -18.98
N THR A 78 -5.20 -10.79 -18.64
CA THR A 78 -6.08 -11.47 -19.61
C THR A 78 -7.26 -10.61 -20.06
N PHE A 79 -7.46 -9.43 -19.47
CA PHE A 79 -8.54 -8.53 -19.90
C PHE A 79 -8.14 -7.79 -21.18
N ILE A 80 -9.11 -7.67 -22.09
CA ILE A 80 -9.00 -6.79 -23.25
C ILE A 80 -9.61 -5.45 -22.83
N GLU A 81 -8.84 -4.36 -22.95
CA GLU A 81 -9.28 -3.00 -22.65
C GLU A 81 -10.25 -2.44 -23.69
#